data_AF-A0A2V8LSJ6-F1
#
_entry.id   AF-A0A2V8LSJ6-F1
#
_cell.length_a   1.000
_cell.length_b   1.000
_cell.length_c   1.000
_cell.angle_alpha   90.00
_cell.angle_beta   90.00
_cell.angle_gamma   90.00
#
_symmetry.space_group_name_H-M   'P 1'
#
loop_
_entity.id
_entity.type
_entity.pdbx_description
1 polymer ?
#
loop_
_entity_poly.entity_id
_entity_poly.type
_entity_poly.pdbx_seq_one_letter_code
_entity_poly.pdbx_strand_id
1 'polypeptide(L)'
;MKLDAHVHTLFSGKTTIYPVHKILNESYNPPELVYSRAKARGMDLVAITDHDTIDGALTLADRPDLIIGEEVTAIFPEDKVTVHLGVLDINEAQHREIQRLRRNIRELMPYLKSQGIFTTLNHLASQTAGRLTAAHIATLIPWV
;
A
#
# COMPACT_ATOMS: atom_id res chain seq x y z
N MET A 1 -5.66 7.73 20.04
CA MET A 1 -4.89 7.59 18.79
C MET A 1 -5.87 7.37 17.65
N LYS A 2 -5.89 8.27 16.67
CA LYS A 2 -6.71 8.25 15.46
C LYS A 2 -5.79 8.24 14.24
N LEU A 3 -6.03 7.32 13.32
CA LEU A 3 -5.25 7.13 12.10
C LEU A 3 -6.20 6.64 11.00
N ASP A 4 -6.01 7.17 9.79
CA ASP A 4 -6.41 6.51 8.56
C ASP A 4 -5.16 5.90 7.93
N ALA A 5 -5.15 4.57 7.81
CA ALA A 5 -3.96 3.78 7.47
C ALA A 5 -3.84 3.47 5.98
N HIS A 6 -4.80 3.88 5.14
CA HIS A 6 -4.81 3.58 3.72
C HIS A 6 -5.27 4.81 2.93
N VAL A 7 -4.31 5.63 2.48
CA VAL A 7 -4.57 6.92 1.83
C VAL A 7 -3.61 7.15 0.66
N HIS A 8 -4.17 7.57 -0.48
CA HIS A 8 -3.44 7.83 -1.72
C HIS A 8 -3.29 9.31 -2.05
N THR A 9 -2.13 9.65 -2.60
CA THR A 9 -1.82 10.93 -3.21
C THR A 9 -1.67 10.80 -4.73
N LEU A 10 -1.45 11.92 -5.40
CA LEU A 10 -1.16 11.93 -6.84
C LEU A 10 0.04 11.06 -7.26
N PHE A 11 0.91 10.66 -6.32
CA PHE A 11 2.07 9.80 -6.58
C PHE A 11 1.67 8.34 -6.86
N SER A 12 0.47 7.91 -6.47
CA SER A 12 -0.08 6.60 -6.87
C SER A 12 -0.27 6.46 -8.39
N GLY A 13 -0.18 7.56 -9.16
CA GLY A 13 -0.19 7.51 -10.61
C GLY A 13 -1.57 7.22 -11.20
N LYS A 14 -1.61 6.33 -12.20
CA LYS A 14 -2.83 5.98 -12.93
C LYS A 14 -3.65 4.94 -12.17
N THR A 15 -4.97 5.06 -12.25
CA THR A 15 -5.83 4.06 -11.62
C THR A 15 -5.68 2.69 -12.25
N THR A 16 -5.87 1.63 -11.48
CA THR A 16 -5.84 0.24 -11.97
C THR A 16 -7.16 -0.19 -12.62
N ILE A 17 -8.19 0.66 -12.58
CA ILE A 17 -9.52 0.34 -13.09
C ILE A 17 -9.56 0.33 -14.63
N TYR A 18 -9.86 -0.82 -15.22
CA TYR A 18 -10.09 -0.96 -16.65
C TYR A 18 -11.52 -0.53 -17.03
N PRO A 19 -11.74 0.22 -18.14
CA PRO A 19 -10.76 0.68 -19.13
C PRO A 19 -10.19 2.10 -18.88
N VAL A 20 -10.60 2.76 -17.80
CA VAL A 20 -10.35 4.20 -17.58
C VAL A 20 -8.92 4.56 -17.14
N HIS A 21 -8.10 3.57 -16.77
CA HIS A 21 -6.70 3.71 -16.36
C HIS A 21 -5.83 4.58 -17.28
N LYS A 22 -6.14 4.69 -18.58
CA LYS A 22 -5.36 5.52 -19.52
C LYS A 22 -5.54 7.02 -19.29
N ILE A 23 -6.64 7.43 -18.68
CA ILE A 23 -7.02 8.85 -18.59
C ILE A 23 -7.06 9.29 -17.12
N LEU A 24 -7.59 8.45 -16.24
CA LEU A 24 -7.80 8.79 -14.83
C LEU A 24 -6.59 8.45 -13.97
N ASN A 25 -6.31 9.34 -13.00
CA ASN A 25 -5.35 9.09 -11.94
C ASN A 25 -6.05 8.38 -10.77
N GLU A 26 -5.29 7.64 -9.98
CA GLU A 26 -5.80 7.01 -8.76
C GLU A 26 -6.22 8.07 -7.73
N SER A 27 -5.40 9.12 -7.59
CA SER A 27 -5.71 10.27 -6.76
C SER A 27 -5.23 11.56 -7.42
N TYR A 28 -5.87 12.65 -7.06
CA TYR A 28 -5.57 14.00 -7.54
C TYR A 28 -5.09 14.91 -6.40
N ASN A 29 -4.98 14.37 -5.18
CA ASN A 29 -4.61 15.16 -4.01
C ASN A 29 -3.08 15.19 -3.87
N PRO A 30 -2.44 16.36 -3.73
CA PRO A 30 -1.03 16.43 -3.36
C PRO A 30 -0.84 15.98 -1.89
N PRO A 31 0.35 15.44 -1.52
CA PRO A 31 0.66 14.99 -0.17
C PRO A 31 0.30 16.01 0.93
N GLU A 32 0.67 17.28 0.75
CA GLU A 32 0.40 18.35 1.73
C GLU A 32 -1.11 18.57 1.99
N LEU A 33 -1.94 18.40 0.95
CA LEU A 33 -3.39 18.53 1.10
C LEU A 33 -3.98 17.32 1.83
N VAL A 34 -3.45 16.13 1.58
CA VAL A 34 -3.83 14.91 2.32
C VAL A 34 -3.50 15.08 3.79
N TYR A 35 -2.27 15.48 4.10
CA TYR A 35 -1.79 15.69 5.46
C TYR A 35 -2.62 16.75 6.21
N SER A 36 -2.76 17.95 5.65
CA SER A 36 -3.54 19.03 6.28
C SER A 36 -5.00 18.66 6.52
N ARG A 37 -5.64 17.93 5.60
CA ARG A 37 -7.01 17.42 5.78
C ARG A 37 -7.10 16.36 6.85
N ALA A 38 -6.14 15.44 6.94
CA ALA A 38 -6.09 14.43 8.00
C ALA A 38 -5.98 15.11 9.38
N LYS A 39 -5.07 16.10 9.52
CA LYS A 39 -4.94 16.89 10.76
C LYS A 39 -6.21 17.67 11.09
N ALA A 40 -6.84 18.32 10.10
CA ALA A 40 -8.10 19.04 10.30
C ALA A 40 -9.27 18.13 10.74
N ARG A 41 -9.22 16.83 10.39
CA ARG A 41 -10.17 15.81 10.86
C ARG A 41 -9.83 15.23 12.23
N GLY A 42 -8.76 15.73 12.87
CA GLY A 42 -8.32 15.32 14.19
C GLY A 42 -7.59 13.97 14.21
N MET A 43 -6.91 13.59 13.12
CA MET A 43 -6.02 12.43 13.14
C MET A 43 -4.76 12.72 13.94
N ASP A 44 -4.39 11.78 14.81
CA ASP A 44 -3.18 11.86 15.63
C ASP A 44 -1.95 11.52 14.79
N LEU A 45 -2.06 10.54 13.89
CA LEU A 45 -1.04 10.11 12.93
C LEU A 45 -1.59 10.19 11.51
N VAL A 46 -0.72 10.39 10.52
CA VAL A 46 -1.08 10.43 9.10
C VAL A 46 -0.27 9.38 8.36
N ALA A 47 -0.91 8.41 7.70
CA ALA A 47 -0.23 7.54 6.75
C ALA A 47 -0.43 8.03 5.32
N ILE A 48 0.62 7.92 4.50
CA ILE A 48 0.52 7.98 3.04
C ILE A 48 0.98 6.63 2.53
N THR A 49 0.11 5.96 1.76
CA THR A 49 0.30 4.59 1.26
C THR A 49 0.05 4.56 -0.24
N ASP A 50 0.87 5.29 -0.99
CA ASP A 50 0.75 5.35 -2.44
C ASP A 50 0.98 3.97 -3.09
N HIS A 51 0.43 3.76 -4.29
CA HIS A 51 0.56 2.49 -5.00
C HIS A 51 2.00 2.23 -5.46
N ASP A 52 2.58 1.13 -4.98
CA ASP A 52 3.91 0.64 -5.36
C ASP A 52 5.06 1.71 -5.25
N THR A 53 4.87 2.77 -4.45
CA THR A 53 5.87 3.82 -4.22
C THR A 53 5.68 4.47 -2.84
N ILE A 54 6.77 5.01 -2.29
CA ILE A 54 6.78 5.84 -1.08
C ILE A 54 7.07 7.32 -1.37
N ASP A 55 7.25 7.70 -2.64
CA ASP A 55 7.72 9.04 -3.03
C ASP A 55 6.84 10.16 -2.46
N GLY A 56 5.52 9.98 -2.46
CA GLY A 56 4.57 10.95 -1.90
C GLY A 56 4.75 11.15 -0.40
N ALA A 57 4.99 10.07 0.35
CA ALA A 57 5.27 10.12 1.78
C ALA A 57 6.63 10.79 2.05
N LEU A 58 7.65 10.48 1.25
CA LEU A 58 8.99 11.07 1.39
C LEU A 58 9.02 12.59 1.24
N THR A 59 8.10 13.18 0.48
CA THR A 59 7.99 14.65 0.39
C THR A 59 7.68 15.33 1.73
N LEU A 60 7.16 14.58 2.70
CA LEU A 60 6.74 15.05 4.02
C LEU A 60 7.49 14.35 5.16
N ALA A 61 8.62 13.69 4.88
CA ALA A 61 9.35 12.87 5.87
C ALA A 61 9.86 13.66 7.09
N ASP A 62 9.84 14.99 7.05
CA ASP A 62 10.16 15.87 8.17
C ASP A 62 9.01 16.02 9.19
N ARG A 63 7.82 15.48 8.90
CA ARG A 63 6.66 15.50 9.81
C ARG A 63 6.77 14.32 10.81
N PRO A 64 6.85 14.58 12.12
CA PRO A 64 7.12 13.54 13.13
C PRO A 64 5.94 12.58 13.35
N ASP A 65 4.74 12.96 12.93
CA ASP A 65 3.49 12.21 13.02
C ASP A 65 3.04 11.61 11.68
N LEU A 66 3.92 11.64 10.67
CA LEU A 66 3.72 10.94 9.41
C LEU A 66 4.26 9.51 9.50
N ILE A 67 3.50 8.56 8.96
CA ILE A 67 3.91 7.18 8.72
C ILE A 67 4.18 7.04 7.22
N ILE A 68 5.42 6.68 6.88
CA ILE A 68 5.80 6.29 5.52
C ILE A 68 5.25 4.89 5.28
N GLY A 69 4.32 4.75 4.34
CA GLY A 69 3.73 3.48 3.97
C GLY A 69 3.56 3.34 2.47
N GLU A 70 3.04 2.20 2.05
CA GLU A 70 2.88 1.83 0.65
C GLU A 70 1.71 0.84 0.50
N GLU A 71 0.89 1.00 -0.54
CA GLU A 71 -0.01 -0.07 -0.98
C GLU A 71 0.68 -0.87 -2.08
N VAL A 72 1.26 -2.00 -1.67
CA VAL A 72 2.02 -2.90 -2.53
C VAL A 72 1.06 -3.76 -3.33
N THR A 73 1.14 -3.68 -4.65
CA THR A 73 0.48 -4.64 -5.53
C THR A 73 1.32 -5.92 -5.58
N ALA A 74 0.95 -6.94 -4.81
CA ALA A 74 1.64 -8.21 -4.78
C ALA A 74 0.97 -9.25 -5.70
N ILE A 75 1.75 -10.21 -6.23
CA ILE A 75 1.29 -11.15 -7.25
C ILE A 75 1.50 -12.59 -6.78
N PHE A 76 0.46 -13.43 -6.91
CA PHE A 76 0.60 -14.88 -6.86
C PHE A 76 1.27 -15.37 -8.15
N PRO A 77 2.49 -15.95 -8.06
CA PRO A 77 3.27 -16.26 -9.26
C PRO A 77 2.62 -17.34 -10.14
N GLU A 78 1.80 -18.21 -9.57
CA GLU A 78 1.20 -19.37 -10.24
C GLU A 78 0.11 -18.98 -11.25
N ASP A 79 -0.76 -18.04 -10.86
CA ASP A 79 -1.96 -17.70 -11.62
C ASP A 79 -2.12 -16.20 -11.89
N LYS A 80 -1.14 -15.40 -11.47
CA LYS A 80 -1.08 -13.94 -11.65
C LYS A 80 -2.19 -13.18 -10.95
N VAL A 81 -2.91 -13.80 -10.01
CA VAL A 81 -3.85 -13.06 -9.15
C VAL A 81 -3.07 -12.03 -8.35
N THR A 82 -3.56 -10.81 -8.35
CA THR A 82 -2.98 -9.70 -7.60
C THR A 82 -3.67 -9.55 -6.25
N VAL A 83 -2.95 -9.04 -5.26
CA VAL A 83 -3.53 -8.56 -4.01
C VAL A 83 -2.86 -7.25 -3.65
N HIS A 84 -3.57 -6.42 -2.89
CA HIS A 84 -2.97 -5.21 -2.38
C HIS A 84 -2.65 -5.39 -0.90
N LEU A 85 -1.40 -5.12 -0.54
CA LEU A 85 -0.92 -5.19 0.83
C LEU A 85 -0.61 -3.77 1.29
N GLY A 86 -1.21 -3.33 2.39
CA GLY A 86 -0.78 -2.11 3.06
C GLY A 86 0.44 -2.42 3.91
N VAL A 87 1.55 -1.71 3.70
CA VAL A 87 2.73 -1.78 4.57
C VAL A 87 2.98 -0.40 5.20
N LEU A 88 3.29 -0.38 6.48
CA LEU A 88 3.47 0.86 7.24
C LEU A 88 4.85 0.90 7.92
N ASP A 89 5.33 2.12 8.13
CA ASP A 89 6.59 2.44 8.81
C ASP A 89 7.81 1.80 8.13
N ILE A 90 7.89 1.95 6.81
CA ILE A 90 8.98 1.41 6.00
C ILE A 90 9.98 2.49 5.59
N ASN A 91 11.24 2.11 5.43
CA ASN A 91 12.28 2.95 4.84
C ASN A 91 12.55 2.60 3.36
N GLU A 92 13.41 3.39 2.70
CA GLU A 92 13.71 3.24 1.27
C GLU A 92 14.41 1.91 0.94
N ALA A 93 15.18 1.34 1.86
CA ALA A 93 15.81 0.03 1.66
C ALA A 93 14.77 -1.09 1.69
N GLN A 94 13.83 -1.03 2.63
CA GLN A 94 12.71 -1.95 2.70
C GLN A 94 11.82 -1.83 1.47
N HIS A 95 11.48 -0.60 1.05
CA HIS A 95 10.72 -0.34 -0.18
C HIS A 95 11.37 -0.99 -1.40
N ARG A 96 12.69 -0.81 -1.62
CA ARG A 96 13.40 -1.42 -2.76
C ARG A 96 13.29 -2.94 -2.76
N GLU A 97 13.41 -3.57 -1.60
CA GLU A 97 13.32 -5.02 -1.49
C GLU A 97 11.88 -5.52 -1.65
N ILE A 98 10.89 -4.79 -1.13
CA ILE A 98 9.46 -5.04 -1.38
C ILE A 98 9.17 -5.01 -2.87
N GLN A 99 9.63 -3.97 -3.58
CA GLN A 99 9.46 -3.86 -5.03
C GLN A 99 10.13 -5.01 -5.81
N ARG A 100 11.28 -5.50 -5.33
CA ARG A 100 11.93 -6.70 -5.91
C ARG A 100 11.09 -7.96 -5.71
N LEU A 101 10.51 -8.13 -4.54
CA LEU A 101 9.80 -9.36 -4.13
C LEU A 101 8.33 -9.40 -4.53
N ARG A 102 7.66 -8.26 -4.78
CA ARG A 102 6.20 -8.20 -4.96
C ARG A 102 5.63 -9.04 -6.10
N ARG A 103 6.45 -9.46 -7.06
CA ARG A 103 6.04 -10.38 -8.14
C ARG A 103 5.89 -11.83 -7.69
N ASN A 104 6.32 -12.16 -6.47
CA ASN A 104 6.14 -13.45 -5.84
C ASN A 104 5.73 -13.24 -4.36
N ILE A 105 4.42 -13.25 -4.10
CA ILE A 105 3.89 -13.05 -2.75
C ILE A 105 4.38 -14.09 -1.73
N ARG A 106 4.78 -15.29 -2.17
CA ARG A 106 5.32 -16.33 -1.28
C ARG A 106 6.69 -15.99 -0.75
N GLU A 107 7.46 -15.15 -1.45
CA GLU A 107 8.74 -14.63 -0.97
C GLU A 107 8.54 -13.31 -0.22
N LEU A 108 7.60 -12.47 -0.67
CA LEU A 108 7.30 -11.18 -0.04
C LEU A 108 6.79 -11.34 1.41
N MET A 109 5.79 -12.21 1.66
CA MET A 109 5.17 -12.30 2.99
C MET A 109 6.16 -12.74 4.09
N PRO A 110 7.01 -13.77 3.89
CA PRO A 110 8.08 -14.09 4.85
C PRO A 110 9.06 -12.94 5.09
N TYR A 111 9.43 -12.20 4.03
CA TYR A 111 10.30 -11.04 4.15
C TYR A 111 9.65 -9.96 5.04
N LEU A 112 8.42 -9.53 4.73
CA LEU A 112 7.69 -8.53 5.51
C LEU A 112 7.60 -8.93 6.98
N LYS A 113 7.27 -10.20 7.26
CA LYS A 113 7.23 -10.75 8.61
C LYS A 113 8.60 -10.71 9.31
N SER A 114 9.66 -11.12 8.61
CA SER A 114 11.03 -11.14 9.16
C SER A 114 11.57 -9.75 9.49
N GLN A 115 11.13 -8.72 8.75
CA GLN A 115 11.49 -7.33 8.98
C GLN A 115 10.63 -6.66 10.05
N GLY A 116 9.61 -7.35 10.60
CA GLY A 116 8.67 -6.77 11.56
C GLY A 116 7.78 -5.67 10.97
N ILE A 117 7.58 -5.66 9.65
CA ILE A 117 6.80 -4.62 8.96
C ILE A 117 5.31 -4.85 9.23
N PHE A 118 4.62 -3.81 9.72
CA PHE A 118 3.18 -3.87 9.89
C PHE A 118 2.51 -4.01 8.52
N THR A 119 1.75 -5.09 8.34
CA THR A 119 1.22 -5.49 7.04
C THR A 119 -0.28 -5.77 7.14
N THR A 120 -1.07 -5.23 6.21
CA THR A 120 -2.51 -5.48 6.09
C THR A 120 -2.83 -6.08 4.73
N LEU A 121 -3.86 -6.93 4.67
CA LEU A 121 -4.47 -7.32 3.40
C LEU A 121 -5.60 -6.35 3.09
N ASN A 122 -5.38 -5.46 2.13
CA ASN A 122 -6.34 -4.39 1.81
C ASN A 122 -7.53 -4.96 1.04
N HIS A 123 -8.70 -4.38 1.31
CA HIS A 123 -9.98 -4.60 0.60
C HIS A 123 -10.19 -6.03 0.06
N LEU A 124 -10.02 -7.04 0.92
CA LEU A 124 -10.07 -8.49 0.62
C LEU A 124 -11.24 -8.93 -0.29
N ALA A 125 -12.40 -8.28 -0.20
CA ALA A 125 -13.60 -8.62 -0.97
C ALA A 125 -13.76 -7.80 -2.26
N SER A 126 -12.81 -6.91 -2.57
CA SER A 126 -12.84 -6.10 -3.79
C SER A 126 -12.54 -6.96 -5.02
N GLN A 127 -13.28 -6.73 -6.10
CA GLN A 127 -13.02 -7.37 -7.38
C GLN A 127 -11.98 -6.62 -8.23
N THR A 128 -11.51 -5.45 -7.76
CA THR A 128 -10.52 -4.63 -8.49
C THR A 128 -9.13 -5.25 -8.52
N ALA A 129 -8.75 -6.02 -7.49
CA ALA A 129 -7.48 -6.74 -7.41
C ALA A 129 -7.54 -8.14 -8.07
N GLY A 130 -8.61 -8.47 -8.79
CA GLY A 130 -8.84 -9.82 -9.31
C GLY A 130 -9.59 -10.71 -8.33
N ARG A 131 -9.87 -11.96 -8.73
CA ARG A 131 -10.74 -12.86 -7.96
C ARG A 131 -9.91 -13.71 -6.99
N LEU A 132 -9.75 -13.22 -5.77
CA LEU A 132 -9.18 -14.00 -4.67
C LEU A 132 -10.00 -15.27 -4.41
N THR A 133 -9.30 -16.38 -4.18
CA THR A 133 -9.89 -17.68 -3.81
C THR A 133 -9.63 -17.97 -2.34
N ALA A 134 -10.37 -18.92 -1.77
CA ALA A 134 -10.09 -19.40 -0.41
C ALA A 134 -8.65 -19.93 -0.25
N ALA A 135 -8.07 -20.53 -1.30
CA ALA A 135 -6.69 -21.03 -1.28
C ALA A 135 -5.66 -19.89 -1.23
N HIS A 136 -5.92 -18.77 -1.93
CA HIS A 136 -5.08 -17.58 -1.84
C HIS A 136 -5.11 -17.01 -0.42
N ILE A 137 -6.30 -16.86 0.15
CA ILE A 137 -6.47 -16.35 1.52
C ILE A 137 -5.75 -17.25 2.53
N ALA A 138 -5.95 -18.57 2.44
CA ALA A 138 -5.29 -19.54 3.31
C ALA A 138 -3.75 -19.47 3.23
N THR A 139 -3.19 -19.12 2.07
CA THR A 139 -1.74 -18.92 1.90
C THR A 139 -1.23 -17.69 2.66
N LEU A 140 -2.05 -16.64 2.80
CA LEU A 140 -1.66 -15.38 3.42
C LEU A 140 -1.85 -15.39 4.94
N ILE A 141 -2.89 -16.05 5.45
CA ILE A 141 -3.26 -16.08 6.88
C ILE A 141 -2.08 -16.27 7.86
N PRO A 142 -1.11 -17.18 7.63
CA PRO A 142 -0.01 -17.38 8.58
C PRO A 142 0.91 -16.17 8.78
N TRP A 143 0.83 -15.18 7.88
CA TRP A 143 1.75 -14.05 7.80
C TRP A 143 1.14 -12.72 8.25
N VAL A 144 -0.19 -12.62 8.26
CA VAL A 144 -0.95 -11.41 8.64
C VAL A 144 -1.31 -11.42 10.11
#